data_AF-A0A1G2MFD8-F1
#
_entry.id   AF-A0A1G2MFD8-F1
#
_cell.length_a   1.000
_cell.length_b   1.000
_cell.length_c   1.000
_cell.angle_alpha   90.00
_cell.angle_beta   90.00
_cell.angle_gamma   90.00
#
_symmetry.space_group_name_H-M   'P 1'
#
loop_
_entity.id
_entity.type
_entity.pdbx_description
1 polymer ?
#
loop_
_entity_poly.entity_id
_entity_poly.type
_entity_poly.pdbx_seq_one_letter_code
_entity_poly.pdbx_strand_id
1 'polypeptide(L)'
;MFYSTSRKKRWKKGEEKSGNVLTVHRILIDCDGDALLYVVSQTKPESDACHTGKQTCFFRIVTGSALEDDDFTTLEVVSMIECL
;
A
#
# COMPACT_ATOMS: atom_id res chain seq x y z
N MET A 1 1.22 -5.54 9.58
CA MET A 1 2.55 -6.18 9.66
C MET A 1 2.73 -6.94 8.37
N PHE A 2 3.83 -6.77 7.67
CA PHE A 2 4.12 -7.46 6.41
C PHE A 2 5.27 -8.44 6.60
N TYR A 3 5.44 -9.37 5.67
CA TYR A 3 6.67 -10.16 5.55
C TYR A 3 7.47 -9.64 4.37
N SER A 4 8.72 -9.21 4.63
CA SER A 4 9.61 -8.78 3.55
C SER A 4 10.32 -10.01 3.00
N THR A 5 10.02 -10.36 1.75
CA THR A 5 10.65 -11.49 1.06
C THR A 5 12.15 -11.27 0.83
N SER A 6 12.57 -10.05 0.54
CA SER A 6 13.98 -9.68 0.39
C SER A 6 14.77 -9.73 1.70
N ARG A 7 14.16 -9.29 2.82
CA ARG A 7 14.79 -9.30 4.14
C ARG A 7 14.56 -10.60 4.93
N LYS A 8 13.73 -11.50 4.39
CA LYS A 8 13.28 -12.77 5.01
C LYS A 8 12.83 -12.61 6.46
N LYS A 9 12.19 -11.48 6.79
CA LYS A 9 11.74 -11.15 8.15
C LYS A 9 10.41 -10.41 8.16
N ARG A 10 9.71 -10.49 9.29
CA ARG A 10 8.54 -9.65 9.55
C ARG A 10 8.98 -8.18 9.59
N TRP A 11 8.14 -7.29 9.09
CA TRP A 11 8.40 -5.87 8.99
C TRP A 11 7.11 -5.07 9.17
N LYS A 12 7.14 -4.05 10.01
CA LYS A 12 6.01 -3.12 10.15
C LYS A 12 6.24 -1.91 9.25
N LYS A 13 5.27 -1.62 8.37
CA LYS A 13 5.31 -0.41 7.52
C LYS A 13 5.43 0.83 8.43
N GLY A 14 6.45 1.65 8.15
CA GLY A 14 6.76 2.86 8.92
C GLY A 14 7.71 2.67 10.11
N GLU A 15 8.16 1.45 10.41
CA GLU A 15 9.06 1.15 11.56
C GLU A 15 10.50 1.67 11.34
N GLU A 16 10.96 1.73 10.10
CA GLU A 16 12.28 2.27 9.76
C GLU A 16 12.14 3.61 9.01
N LYS A 17 12.61 4.69 9.66
CA LYS A 17 12.78 6.08 9.20
C LYS A 17 11.56 6.89 8.74
N SER A 18 10.53 6.31 8.11
CA SER A 18 9.45 7.15 7.56
C SER A 18 8.39 7.55 8.59
N GLY A 19 8.06 6.69 9.55
CA GLY A 19 6.96 6.92 10.50
C GLY A 19 5.57 6.90 9.86
N ASN A 20 5.46 6.47 8.60
CA ASN A 20 4.21 6.42 7.84
C ASN A 20 3.53 5.09 8.16
N VAL A 21 2.80 5.08 9.27
CA VAL A 21 2.07 3.91 9.76
C VAL A 21 0.70 3.85 9.10
N LEU A 22 0.24 2.63 8.82
CA LEU A 22 -1.08 2.36 8.28
C LEU A 22 -2.01 1.94 9.42
N THR A 23 -3.07 2.72 9.64
CA THR A 23 -4.16 2.40 10.56
C THR A 23 -5.20 1.57 9.81
N VAL A 24 -5.43 0.35 10.25
CA VAL A 24 -6.37 -0.58 9.60
C VAL A 24 -7.79 -0.31 10.09
N HIS A 25 -8.73 -0.11 9.15
CA HIS A 25 -10.16 0.06 9.43
C HIS A 25 -10.94 -1.20 9.14
N ARG A 26 -10.64 -1.87 8.01
CA ARG A 26 -11.30 -3.11 7.59
C ARG A 26 -10.30 -4.06 6.94
N ILE A 27 -10.58 -5.35 7.04
CA ILE A 27 -9.88 -6.42 6.35
C ILE A 27 -10.95 -7.22 5.61
N LEU A 28 -10.83 -7.32 4.30
CA LEU A 28 -11.68 -8.16 3.46
C LEU A 28 -10.85 -9.36 2.97
N ILE A 29 -11.54 -10.46 2.71
CA ILE A 29 -10.99 -11.68 2.11
C ILE A 29 -11.63 -11.84 0.73
N ASP A 30 -10.89 -12.38 -0.22
CA ASP A 30 -11.43 -12.75 -1.54
C ASP A 30 -12.31 -14.02 -1.48
N CYS A 31 -12.75 -14.51 -2.64
CA CYS A 31 -13.76 -15.56 -2.72
C CYS A 31 -13.23 -16.98 -2.47
N ASP A 32 -11.96 -17.24 -2.75
CA ASP A 32 -11.27 -18.50 -2.54
C ASP A 32 -10.33 -18.49 -1.33
N GLY A 33 -10.10 -17.31 -0.73
CA GLY A 33 -9.45 -17.14 0.56
C GLY A 33 -7.93 -17.07 0.50
N ASP A 34 -7.36 -16.72 -0.65
CA ASP A 34 -5.91 -16.64 -0.86
C ASP A 34 -5.37 -15.20 -0.91
N ALA A 35 -6.23 -14.17 -0.88
CA ALA A 35 -5.82 -12.78 -0.74
C ALA A 35 -6.60 -12.00 0.33
N LEU A 36 -5.91 -11.01 0.92
CA LEU A 36 -6.50 -10.06 1.86
C LEU A 36 -6.44 -8.64 1.32
N LEU A 37 -7.55 -7.92 1.51
CA LEU A 37 -7.67 -6.50 1.21
C LEU A 37 -7.74 -5.68 2.49
N TYR A 38 -6.73 -4.85 2.75
CA TYR A 38 -6.70 -3.95 3.88
C TYR A 38 -7.20 -2.56 3.47
N VAL A 39 -8.27 -2.10 4.11
CA VAL A 39 -8.73 -0.72 4.04
C VAL A 39 -8.05 0.06 5.15
N VAL A 40 -7.16 1.00 4.79
CA VAL A 40 -6.33 1.70 5.76
C VAL A 40 -6.35 3.22 5.56
N SER A 41 -6.09 3.96 6.65
CA SER A 41 -5.66 5.36 6.56
C SER A 41 -4.19 5.50 6.93
N GLN A 42 -3.55 6.52 6.39
CA GLN A 42 -2.18 6.88 6.74
C GLN A 42 -2.19 7.88 7.89
N THR A 43 -1.29 7.71 8.86
CA THR A 43 -1.18 8.64 9.99
C THR A 43 -0.71 10.04 9.60
N LYS A 44 -0.13 10.20 8.40
CA LYS A 44 0.29 11.48 7.84
C LYS A 44 -0.16 11.53 6.37
N PRO A 45 -1.24 12.26 6.04
CA PRO A 45 -1.78 12.35 4.68
C PRO A 45 -0.79 12.95 3.67
N GLU A 46 0.08 13.86 4.13
CA GLU A 46 1.20 14.41 3.36
C GLU A 46 2.45 13.53 3.35
N SER A 47 2.37 12.31 3.90
CA SER A 47 3.49 11.38 3.89
C SER A 47 3.34 10.32 2.81
N ASP A 48 4.43 10.07 2.10
CA ASP A 48 4.41 9.16 0.97
C ASP A 48 4.35 7.70 1.43
N ALA A 49 3.37 6.94 0.95
CA ALA A 49 3.42 5.48 1.08
C ALA A 49 4.65 4.92 0.36
N CYS A 50 4.94 5.51 -0.80
CA CYS A 50 5.99 5.09 -1.70
C CYS A 50 7.33 5.69 -1.30
N HIS A 51 8.40 4.93 -1.48
CA HIS A 51 9.76 5.41 -1.24
C HIS A 51 10.21 6.47 -2.27
N THR A 52 9.41 6.75 -3.30
CA THR A 52 9.67 7.77 -4.34
C THR A 52 9.12 9.15 -4.02
N GLY A 53 8.37 9.30 -2.92
CA GLY A 53 7.72 10.58 -2.61
C GLY A 53 6.31 10.71 -3.18
N LYS A 54 5.61 9.58 -3.40
CA LYS A 54 4.22 9.54 -3.88
C LYS A 54 3.28 8.94 -2.81
N GLN A 55 2.05 9.42 -2.74
CA GLN A 55 1.03 8.97 -1.76
C GLN A 55 0.69 7.48 -1.86
N THR A 56 0.79 6.92 -3.08
CA THR A 56 0.59 5.50 -3.37
C THR A 56 1.74 4.98 -4.22
N CYS A 57 2.03 3.67 -4.17
CA CYS A 57 2.93 3.03 -5.14
C CYS A 57 2.28 2.91 -6.53
N PHE A 58 0.94 2.95 -6.60
CA PHE A 58 0.13 2.85 -7.82
C PHE A 58 -0.21 4.24 -8.37
N PHE A 59 0.80 5.09 -8.53
CA PHE A 59 0.61 6.46 -9.06
C PHE A 59 0.76 6.52 -10.58
N ARG A 60 0.91 5.38 -11.26
CA ARG A 60 1.03 5.29 -12.72
C ARG A 60 -0.18 4.58 -13.30
N ILE A 61 -0.76 5.17 -14.32
CA ILE A 61 -1.86 4.62 -15.10
C ILE A 61 -1.37 4.21 -16.49
N VAL A 62 -2.00 3.18 -17.06
CA VAL A 62 -1.76 2.75 -18.43
C VAL A 62 -2.76 3.46 -19.33
N THR A 63 -2.28 4.34 -20.21
CA THR A 63 -3.10 5.06 -21.19
C THR A 63 -2.72 4.59 -22.60
N GLY A 64 -3.51 3.66 -23.15
CA GLY A 64 -3.17 3.01 -24.42
C GLY A 64 -1.86 2.22 -24.32
N SER A 65 -0.81 2.68 -25.00
CA SER A 65 0.55 2.12 -24.91
C SER A 65 1.52 2.95 -24.06
N ALA A 66 1.03 4.00 -23.38
CA ALA A 66 1.84 4.89 -22.56
C ALA A 66 1.62 4.66 -21.06
N LEU A 67 2.60 5.07 -20.24
CA LEU A 67 2.50 5.15 -18.79
C LEU A 67 2.48 6.62 -18.39
N GLU A 68 1.43 7.05 -17.71
CA GLU A 68 1.23 8.43 -17.25
C GLU A 68 1.17 8.45 -15.72
N ASP A 69 1.73 9.50 -15.11
CA ASP A 69 1.58 9.73 -13.67
C ASP A 69 0.17 10.30 -13.42
N ASP A 70 -0.58 9.68 -12.52
CA ASP A 70 -1.91 10.12 -12.09
C ASP A 70 -1.87 10.49 -10.61
N ASP A 71 -2.30 11.70 -10.28
CA ASP A 71 -2.35 12.22 -8.92
C ASP A 71 -3.67 11.80 -8.24
N PHE A 72 -3.96 10.50 -8.24
CA PHE A 72 -5.13 9.95 -7.58
C PHE A 72 -4.99 10.07 -6.05
N THR A 73 -5.73 10.99 -5.47
CA THR A 73 -5.89 11.12 -4.01
C THR A 73 -6.88 10.05 -3.56
N THR A 74 -6.38 8.84 -3.29
CA THR A 74 -7.21 7.74 -2.79
C THR A 74 -7.76 8.13 -1.42
N LEU A 75 -9.04 8.47 -1.35
CA LEU A 75 -9.82 8.22 -0.14
C LEU A 75 -9.80 6.70 0.05
N GLU A 76 -9.13 6.25 1.11
CA GLU A 76 -8.82 4.85 1.43
C GLU A 76 -7.70 4.24 0.55
N VAL A 77 -6.50 4.17 1.12
CA VAL A 77 -5.41 3.38 0.55
C VAL A 77 -5.80 1.91 0.72
N VAL A 78 -5.96 1.22 -0.40
CA VAL A 78 -6.29 -0.20 -0.43
C VAL A 78 -4.99 -0.98 -0.60
N SER A 79 -4.60 -1.76 0.41
CA SER A 79 -3.43 -2.64 0.34
C SER A 79 -3.89 -4.08 0.13
N MET A 80 -3.63 -4.62 -1.06
CA MET A 80 -3.80 -6.05 -1.34
C MET A 80 -2.54 -6.80 -0.89
N ILE A 81 -2.72 -7.83 -0.06
CA ILE A 81 -1.66 -8.77 0.28
C ILE A 81 -2.10 -10.11 -0.29
N GLU A 82 -1.38 -10.60 -1.29
CA GLU A 82 -1.48 -12.00 -1.73
C GLU A 82 -0.90 -12.88 -0.62
N CYS A 83 -1.70 -13.82 -0.14
CA CYS A 83 -1.33 -14.83 0.84
C CYS A 83 -0.88 -16.09 0.09
N LEU A 84 0.29 -16.01 -0.57
CA LEU A 84 0.98 -17.19 -1.09
C LEU A 84 1.59 -18.02 0.05
#